data_AF-A0A075B0W5-F1
#
_entry.id   AF-A0A075B0W5-F1
#
_cell.length_a   1.000
_cell.length_b   1.000
_cell.length_c   1.000
_cell.angle_alpha   90.00
_cell.angle_beta   90.00
_cell.angle_gamma   90.00
#
_symmetry.space_group_name_H-M   'P 1'
#
loop_
_entity.id
_entity.type
_entity.pdbx_description
1 polymer ?
#
loop_
_entity_poly.entity_id
_entity_poly.type
_entity_poly.pdbx_seq_one_letter_code
_entity_poly.pdbx_strand_id
1 'polypeptide(L)'
;MSAFLYRSPESLVVKEFSADKDSTKQLFKVDGKIRLSCYSTDGSLLAYSTSDLIKVLDAENFNIILSFPGDVQDFELSPNGNFLSIYEKFNQETKNVKIIHVRSGEIIYSWQQKNMKSWKVQWTRDEAYFGRLVTNEIHFFQPQGQAQVQCSLKIKIEGLAAYSFSPSCNPYMVATFLPEIKGSPAMIRLYQLPNFSVPIAQKSFFKADRIDFHWSANGVSLLALTHTEVDQTGKSYYGETNLYILSSRGGFDARIGLDKEGPIYDVSWSPNAKDFVVVYGYMPAKAVMFDNKCRKVFDFGASHRNTAIFNPQGNLLCLGGFGNLAGDLDIWNLEKLEKVTSTNANNATEITWSLDGSVLLAATLAPRLRVDNGFKFIDYSGAVLIHEQFKEVNQVKWRPSKDLVSFREIQLIRKPAASNNKPASTGYVPPHLRNKNGNQAKNATKNAQSNGTPLSETEKKMKSLMKKISQIEELKKQRDSGTKLQLNQLAKIDTEKSLLKELEELKLNK
;
A
#
# COMPACT_ATOMS: atom_id res chain seq x y z
N MET A 1 -2.03 -12.26 22.17
CA MET A 1 -2.51 -13.22 21.15
C MET A 1 -3.32 -12.42 20.15
N SER A 2 -3.10 -12.64 18.87
CA SER A 2 -3.76 -11.87 17.81
C SER A 2 -4.48 -12.82 16.87
N ALA A 3 -5.79 -12.65 16.72
CA ALA A 3 -6.57 -13.42 15.76
C ALA A 3 -6.42 -12.82 14.36
N PHE A 4 -6.46 -13.66 13.33
CA PHE A 4 -6.48 -13.25 11.93
C PHE A 4 -7.39 -14.18 11.14
N LEU A 5 -7.95 -13.65 10.06
CA LEU A 5 -8.71 -14.40 9.08
C LEU A 5 -7.86 -14.61 7.84
N TYR A 6 -8.02 -15.75 7.17
CA TYR A 6 -7.69 -15.88 5.76
C TYR A 6 -8.85 -16.53 5.00
N ARG A 7 -8.99 -16.12 3.74
CA ARG A 7 -10.02 -16.61 2.83
C ARG A 7 -9.37 -17.21 1.59
N SER A 8 -9.63 -18.49 1.37
CA SER A 8 -9.39 -19.15 0.09
C SER A 8 -10.68 -19.18 -0.74
N PRO A 9 -10.63 -19.56 -2.03
CA PRO A 9 -11.84 -19.74 -2.83
C PRO A 9 -12.84 -20.76 -2.26
N GLU A 10 -12.35 -21.69 -1.45
CA GLU A 10 -13.11 -22.85 -0.94
C GLU A 10 -13.46 -22.75 0.55
N SER A 11 -12.81 -21.85 1.30
CA SER A 11 -13.00 -21.76 2.75
C SER A 11 -12.66 -20.39 3.32
N LEU A 12 -13.27 -20.08 4.46
CA LEU A 12 -12.90 -18.98 5.34
C LEU A 12 -12.46 -19.59 6.66
N VAL A 13 -11.27 -19.21 7.12
CA VAL A 13 -10.68 -19.74 8.35
C VAL A 13 -10.22 -18.58 9.22
N VAL A 14 -10.53 -18.67 10.51
CA VAL A 14 -10.02 -17.77 11.55
C VAL A 14 -9.05 -18.55 12.41
N LYS A 15 -7.83 -18.03 12.54
CA LYS A 15 -6.76 -18.58 13.35
C LYS A 15 -6.35 -17.56 14.41
N GLU A 16 -5.90 -18.05 15.55
CA GLU A 16 -5.22 -17.29 16.58
C GLU A 16 -3.72 -17.49 16.44
N PHE A 17 -2.97 -16.39 16.45
CA PHE A 17 -1.51 -16.40 16.47
C PHE A 17 -0.99 -16.10 17.88
N SER A 18 -0.10 -16.97 18.36
CA SER A 18 0.63 -16.80 19.61
C SER A 18 2.11 -16.58 19.32
N ALA A 19 2.59 -15.36 19.55
CA ALA A 19 3.98 -14.97 19.32
C ALA A 19 4.98 -15.71 20.23
N ASP A 20 4.57 -16.13 21.43
CA ASP A 20 5.46 -16.84 22.36
C ASP A 20 5.75 -18.29 21.92
N LYS A 21 4.83 -18.87 21.15
CA LYS A 21 4.87 -20.29 20.74
C LYS A 21 5.09 -20.48 19.24
N ASP A 22 5.27 -19.39 18.49
CA ASP A 22 5.39 -19.38 17.02
C ASP A 22 4.39 -20.33 16.31
N SER A 23 3.17 -20.38 16.82
CA SER A 23 2.15 -21.33 16.37
C SER A 23 0.80 -20.66 16.17
N THR A 24 0.03 -21.22 15.24
CA THR A 24 -1.35 -20.82 14.99
C THR A 24 -2.31 -21.89 15.45
N LYS A 25 -3.39 -21.48 16.11
CA LYS A 25 -4.51 -22.35 16.48
C LYS A 25 -5.72 -22.00 15.64
N GLN A 26 -6.36 -22.98 15.01
CA GLN A 26 -7.62 -22.75 14.30
C GLN A 26 -8.75 -22.54 15.32
N LEU A 27 -9.48 -21.42 15.19
CA LEU A 27 -10.63 -21.10 16.02
C LEU A 27 -11.95 -21.42 15.30
N PHE A 28 -12.02 -21.09 14.02
CA PHE A 28 -13.25 -21.21 13.24
C PHE A 28 -12.94 -21.53 11.79
N LYS A 29 -13.79 -22.33 11.16
CA LYS A 29 -13.70 -22.69 9.74
C LYS A 29 -15.09 -22.84 9.16
N VAL A 30 -15.29 -22.21 8.00
CA VAL A 30 -16.47 -22.41 7.15
C VAL A 30 -15.98 -22.89 5.80
N ASP A 31 -16.47 -24.05 5.39
CA ASP A 31 -16.27 -24.61 4.07
C ASP A 31 -17.39 -24.13 3.14
N GLY A 32 -17.02 -23.71 1.93
CA GLY A 32 -17.96 -23.21 0.93
C GLY A 32 -17.39 -22.07 0.09
N LYS A 33 -18.09 -21.74 -1.01
CA LYS A 33 -17.69 -20.67 -1.92
C LYS A 33 -17.99 -19.30 -1.31
N ILE A 34 -17.05 -18.79 -0.51
CA ILE A 34 -17.15 -17.50 0.18
C ILE A 34 -16.58 -16.40 -0.73
N ARG A 35 -17.42 -15.44 -1.09
CA ARG A 35 -17.06 -14.38 -2.03
C ARG A 35 -16.34 -13.23 -1.34
N LEU A 36 -16.85 -12.78 -0.20
CA LEU A 36 -16.33 -11.64 0.53
C LEU A 36 -16.32 -11.91 2.04
N SER A 37 -15.42 -11.23 2.74
CA SER A 37 -15.36 -11.21 4.20
C SER A 37 -14.83 -9.87 4.69
N CYS A 38 -15.39 -9.37 5.80
CA CYS A 38 -14.87 -8.21 6.51
C CYS A 38 -15.06 -8.36 8.03
N TYR A 39 -14.13 -7.80 8.79
CA TYR A 39 -14.36 -7.50 10.20
C TYR A 39 -15.01 -6.12 10.32
N SER A 40 -15.75 -5.89 11.40
CA SER A 40 -16.06 -4.53 11.86
C SER A 40 -14.79 -3.80 12.29
N THR A 41 -14.81 -2.47 12.30
CA THR A 41 -13.64 -1.66 12.65
C THR A 41 -13.20 -1.85 14.11
N ASP A 42 -14.14 -2.15 15.01
CA ASP A 42 -13.87 -2.53 16.40
C ASP A 42 -13.43 -3.99 16.56
N GLY A 43 -13.56 -4.82 15.52
CA GLY A 43 -13.25 -6.24 15.51
C GLY A 43 -14.19 -7.12 16.33
N SER A 44 -15.35 -6.62 16.77
CA SER A 44 -16.34 -7.40 17.50
C SER A 44 -17.10 -8.36 16.59
N LEU A 45 -17.30 -8.01 15.31
CA LEU A 45 -18.10 -8.77 14.37
C LEU A 45 -17.29 -9.21 13.15
N LEU A 46 -17.60 -10.41 12.66
CA LEU A 46 -17.12 -10.94 11.39
C LEU A 46 -18.32 -11.13 10.47
N ALA A 47 -18.29 -10.53 9.29
CA ALA A 47 -19.29 -10.76 8.26
C ALA A 47 -18.66 -11.46 7.05
N TYR A 48 -19.39 -12.41 6.46
CA TYR A 48 -19.02 -13.06 5.20
C TYR A 48 -20.23 -13.26 4.30
N SER A 49 -19.99 -13.25 2.99
CA SER A 49 -21.01 -13.52 1.97
C SER A 49 -20.75 -14.83 1.24
N THR A 50 -21.84 -15.55 0.99
CA THR A 50 -21.91 -16.70 0.09
C THR A 50 -22.60 -16.28 -1.21
N SER A 51 -23.03 -17.22 -2.06
CA SER A 51 -23.80 -16.90 -3.27
C SER A 51 -25.14 -16.24 -2.97
N ASP A 52 -25.83 -16.67 -1.91
CA ASP A 52 -27.25 -16.37 -1.72
C ASP A 52 -27.56 -15.73 -0.36
N LEU A 53 -26.56 -15.68 0.54
CA LEU A 53 -26.74 -15.21 1.91
C LEU A 53 -25.50 -14.51 2.46
N ILE A 54 -25.76 -13.51 3.29
CA ILE A 54 -24.76 -12.87 4.16
C ILE A 54 -25.01 -13.33 5.58
N LYS A 55 -23.92 -13.70 6.26
CA LYS A 55 -23.94 -14.01 7.69
C LYS A 55 -23.03 -13.03 8.43
N VAL A 56 -23.55 -12.50 9.53
CA VAL A 56 -22.77 -11.71 10.50
C VAL A 56 -22.67 -12.53 11.77
N LEU A 57 -21.45 -12.70 12.26
CA LEU A 57 -21.11 -13.53 13.40
C LEU A 57 -20.40 -12.69 14.45
N ASP A 58 -20.55 -13.08 15.71
CA ASP A 58 -19.68 -12.64 16.78
C ASP A 58 -18.24 -13.15 16.52
N ALA A 59 -17.25 -12.29 16.59
CA ALA A 59 -15.86 -12.66 16.32
C ALA A 59 -15.18 -13.43 17.47
N GLU A 60 -15.79 -13.49 18.66
CA GLU A 60 -15.30 -14.28 19.79
C GLU A 60 -15.86 -15.70 19.79
N ASN A 61 -17.19 -15.82 19.76
CA ASN A 61 -17.87 -17.12 19.87
C ASN A 61 -18.29 -17.72 18.54
N PHE A 62 -18.20 -16.96 17.45
CA PHE A 62 -18.64 -17.37 16.10
C PHE A 62 -20.12 -17.76 16.02
N ASN A 63 -20.93 -17.22 16.92
CA ASN A 63 -22.39 -17.35 16.87
C ASN A 63 -22.96 -16.45 15.78
N ILE A 64 -23.93 -16.96 15.02
CA ILE A 64 -24.60 -16.19 13.96
C ILE A 64 -25.57 -15.20 14.62
N ILE A 65 -25.35 -13.91 14.38
CA ILE A 65 -26.20 -12.82 14.87
C ILE A 65 -27.25 -12.47 13.80
N LEU A 66 -26.81 -12.34 12.55
CA LEU A 66 -27.68 -12.01 11.43
C LEU A 66 -27.44 -12.98 10.28
N SER A 67 -28.52 -13.45 9.68
CA SER A 67 -28.51 -14.14 8.40
C SER A 67 -29.48 -13.42 7.46
N PHE A 68 -28.95 -12.77 6.42
CA PHE A 68 -29.75 -11.99 5.48
C PHE A 68 -29.65 -12.58 4.06
N PRO A 69 -30.78 -12.86 3.39
CA PRO A 69 -30.78 -13.42 2.04
C PRO A 69 -30.50 -12.35 0.98
N GLY A 70 -29.67 -12.66 -0.01
CA GLY A 70 -29.38 -11.79 -1.15
C GLY A 70 -28.07 -12.12 -1.85
N ASP A 71 -28.04 -11.97 -3.18
CA ASP A 71 -26.81 -12.04 -3.98
C ASP A 71 -26.04 -10.72 -3.88
N VAL A 72 -25.13 -10.64 -2.91
CA VAL A 72 -24.40 -9.41 -2.60
C VAL A 72 -23.05 -9.36 -3.28
N GLN A 73 -22.82 -8.24 -3.97
CA GLN A 73 -21.60 -7.95 -4.72
C GLN A 73 -20.55 -7.24 -3.87
N ASP A 74 -20.97 -6.45 -2.87
CA ASP A 74 -20.08 -5.80 -1.89
C ASP A 74 -20.87 -5.48 -0.60
N PHE A 75 -20.20 -5.49 0.55
CA PHE A 75 -20.81 -5.12 1.83
C PHE A 75 -19.80 -4.47 2.77
N GLU A 76 -20.31 -3.70 3.72
CA GLU A 76 -19.50 -3.00 4.72
C GLU A 76 -20.22 -2.94 6.06
N LEU A 77 -19.49 -3.21 7.14
CA LEU A 77 -19.95 -3.01 8.51
C LEU A 77 -19.64 -1.59 8.96
N SER A 78 -20.55 -1.01 9.75
CA SER A 78 -20.31 0.26 10.42
C SER A 78 -19.21 0.13 11.49
N PRO A 79 -18.60 1.25 11.95
CA PRO A 79 -17.44 1.23 12.84
C PRO A 79 -17.57 0.41 14.14
N ASN A 80 -18.73 0.44 14.81
CA ASN A 80 -19.07 -0.37 15.99
C ASN A 80 -19.93 -1.60 15.64
N GLY A 81 -20.10 -1.91 14.36
CA GLY A 81 -20.81 -3.10 13.89
C GLY A 81 -22.34 -3.11 14.09
N ASN A 82 -22.98 -2.01 14.47
CA ASN A 82 -24.44 -2.01 14.64
C ASN A 82 -25.22 -2.05 13.32
N PHE A 83 -24.60 -1.62 12.22
CA PHE A 83 -25.23 -1.53 10.90
C PHE A 83 -24.41 -2.27 9.83
N LEU A 84 -25.13 -2.90 8.91
CA LEU A 84 -24.58 -3.57 7.73
C LEU A 84 -25.10 -2.86 6.49
N SER A 85 -24.18 -2.38 5.66
CA SER A 85 -24.47 -1.81 4.35
C SER A 85 -24.21 -2.86 3.28
N ILE A 86 -25.20 -3.14 2.44
CA ILE A 86 -25.09 -4.14 1.37
C ILE A 86 -25.34 -3.53 0.00
N TYR A 87 -24.60 -3.99 -0.99
CA TYR A 87 -24.75 -3.63 -2.41
C TYR A 87 -25.08 -4.87 -3.24
N GLU A 88 -26.32 -4.90 -3.73
CA GLU A 88 -26.81 -5.89 -4.69
C GLU A 88 -26.66 -5.38 -6.12
N LYS A 89 -26.71 -6.31 -7.08
CA LYS A 89 -26.73 -5.96 -8.50
C LYS A 89 -27.93 -5.05 -8.80
N PHE A 90 -27.68 -3.96 -9.53
CA PHE A 90 -28.74 -3.01 -9.88
C PHE A 90 -29.87 -3.71 -10.65
N ASN A 91 -31.08 -3.58 -10.12
CA ASN A 91 -32.34 -3.96 -10.77
C ASN A 91 -33.27 -2.74 -10.74
N GLN A 92 -34.09 -2.56 -11.77
CA GLN A 92 -35.03 -1.44 -11.85
C GLN A 92 -36.17 -1.55 -10.84
N GLU A 93 -36.54 -2.78 -10.48
CA GLU A 93 -37.69 -3.07 -9.60
C GLU A 93 -37.34 -2.97 -8.11
N THR A 94 -36.07 -3.20 -7.74
CA THR A 94 -35.66 -3.26 -6.33
C THR A 94 -34.66 -2.15 -5.98
N LYS A 95 -34.62 -1.81 -4.70
CA LYS A 95 -33.58 -0.94 -4.15
C LYS A 95 -32.37 -1.81 -3.84
N ASN A 96 -31.30 -1.63 -4.62
CA ASN A 96 -30.14 -2.50 -4.56
C ASN A 96 -29.16 -2.18 -3.43
N VAL A 97 -29.22 -0.98 -2.84
CA VAL A 97 -28.44 -0.66 -1.65
C VAL A 97 -29.35 -0.61 -0.44
N LYS A 98 -28.98 -1.35 0.61
CA LYS A 98 -29.76 -1.46 1.85
C LYS A 98 -28.82 -1.29 3.06
N ILE A 99 -29.28 -0.54 4.05
CA ILE A 99 -28.64 -0.43 5.37
C ILE A 99 -29.53 -1.18 6.35
N ILE A 100 -28.96 -2.18 6.98
CA ILE A 100 -29.65 -3.14 7.85
C ILE A 100 -29.11 -2.98 9.26
N HIS A 101 -29.99 -2.95 10.25
CA HIS A 101 -29.57 -3.06 11.64
C HIS A 101 -29.18 -4.49 11.96
N VAL A 102 -27.96 -4.71 12.47
CA VAL A 102 -27.42 -6.07 12.63
C VAL A 102 -28.20 -6.89 13.65
N ARG A 103 -28.66 -6.29 14.75
CA ARG A 103 -29.35 -7.04 15.82
C ARG A 103 -30.82 -7.31 15.52
N SER A 104 -31.53 -6.38 14.87
CA SER A 104 -32.95 -6.56 14.56
C SER A 104 -33.20 -7.19 13.19
N GLY A 105 -32.22 -7.10 12.27
CA GLY A 105 -32.38 -7.53 10.89
C GLY A 105 -33.27 -6.61 10.04
N GLU A 106 -33.71 -5.48 10.59
CA GLU A 106 -34.60 -4.54 9.91
C GLU A 106 -33.82 -3.64 8.94
N ILE A 107 -34.43 -3.35 7.78
CA ILE A 107 -33.89 -2.44 6.79
C ILE A 107 -34.25 -1.01 7.19
N ILE A 108 -33.25 -0.25 7.63
CA ILE A 108 -33.40 1.14 8.08
C ILE A 108 -33.52 2.10 6.90
N TYR A 109 -32.72 1.87 5.87
CA TYR A 109 -32.66 2.75 4.72
C TYR A 109 -32.32 1.97 3.46
N SER A 110 -32.92 2.35 2.33
CA SER A 110 -32.68 1.70 1.05
C SER A 110 -32.86 2.66 -0.12
N TRP A 111 -32.01 2.50 -1.14
CA TRP A 111 -32.05 3.30 -2.37
C TRP A 111 -31.52 2.54 -3.59
N GLN A 112 -31.70 3.16 -4.76
CA GLN A 112 -31.19 2.66 -6.04
C GLN A 112 -29.88 3.34 -6.42
N GLN A 113 -28.87 2.55 -6.79
CA GLN A 113 -27.54 2.99 -7.19
C GLN A 113 -27.06 2.16 -8.38
N LYS A 114 -26.98 2.78 -9.56
CA LYS A 114 -26.54 2.11 -10.80
C LYS A 114 -25.06 1.75 -10.80
N ASN A 115 -24.22 2.70 -10.39
CA ASN A 115 -22.78 2.52 -10.40
C ASN A 115 -22.29 2.05 -9.04
N MET A 116 -21.47 1.01 -9.02
CA MET A 116 -20.76 0.56 -7.82
C MET A 116 -19.80 1.65 -7.30
N LYS A 117 -19.31 2.54 -8.17
CA LYS A 117 -18.44 3.64 -7.72
C LYS A 117 -19.19 4.54 -6.72
N SER A 118 -18.59 4.75 -5.54
CA SER A 118 -19.14 5.56 -4.43
C SER A 118 -20.46 5.04 -3.82
N TRP A 119 -20.73 3.74 -3.90
CA TRP A 119 -21.89 3.13 -3.24
C TRP A 119 -21.78 3.14 -1.70
N LYS A 120 -20.54 3.04 -1.19
CA LYS A 120 -20.23 2.95 0.24
C LYS A 120 -20.64 4.22 0.97
N VAL A 121 -21.38 4.02 2.05
CA VAL A 121 -21.71 5.10 2.98
C VAL A 121 -20.58 5.27 3.96
N GLN A 122 -20.35 6.52 4.36
CA GLN A 122 -19.39 6.79 5.42
C GLN A 122 -20.12 7.07 6.71
N TRP A 123 -19.60 6.49 7.79
CA TRP A 123 -20.15 6.59 9.13
C TRP A 123 -19.27 7.52 9.97
N THR A 124 -19.88 8.24 10.91
CA THR A 124 -19.14 8.79 12.04
C THR A 124 -18.65 7.64 12.93
N ARG A 125 -17.56 7.86 13.66
CA ARG A 125 -16.93 6.82 14.50
C ARG A 125 -17.86 6.28 15.60
N ASP A 126 -18.78 7.10 16.07
CA ASP A 126 -19.80 6.75 17.07
C ASP A 126 -21.12 6.28 16.45
N GLU A 127 -21.21 6.24 15.12
CA GLU A 127 -22.41 5.86 14.35
C GLU A 127 -23.64 6.76 14.61
N ALA A 128 -23.45 7.98 15.13
CA ALA A 128 -24.54 8.94 15.28
C ALA A 128 -25.05 9.47 13.93
N TYR A 129 -24.19 9.52 12.91
CA TYR A 129 -24.56 9.90 11.56
C TYR A 129 -23.93 8.97 10.52
N PHE A 130 -24.65 8.78 9.42
CA PHE A 130 -24.04 8.34 8.17
C PHE A 130 -24.33 9.35 7.06
N GLY A 131 -23.36 9.49 6.17
CA GLY A 131 -23.44 10.33 4.99
C GLY A 131 -23.63 9.49 3.75
N ARG A 132 -24.35 10.02 2.78
CA ARG A 132 -24.46 9.50 1.42
C ARG A 132 -24.14 10.60 0.42
N LEU A 133 -23.27 10.29 -0.53
CA LEU A 133 -23.03 11.15 -1.69
C LEU A 133 -24.15 10.98 -2.72
N VAL A 134 -24.75 12.09 -3.10
CA VAL A 134 -25.68 12.21 -4.23
C VAL A 134 -25.09 13.24 -5.19
N THR A 135 -25.53 13.25 -6.45
CA THR A 135 -25.09 14.26 -7.43
C THR A 135 -25.33 15.66 -6.89
N ASN A 136 -24.24 16.42 -6.67
CA ASN A 136 -24.23 17.78 -6.12
C ASN A 136 -24.74 17.96 -4.69
N GLU A 137 -25.01 16.88 -3.94
CA GLU A 137 -25.53 16.97 -2.57
C GLU A 137 -24.94 15.87 -1.68
N ILE A 138 -24.75 16.16 -0.39
CA ILE A 138 -24.50 15.14 0.63
C ILE A 138 -25.71 15.11 1.55
N HIS A 139 -26.27 13.91 1.72
CA HIS A 139 -27.38 13.67 2.62
C HIS A 139 -26.84 12.99 3.88
N PHE A 140 -27.19 13.54 5.04
CA PHE A 140 -26.81 13.02 6.34
C PHE A 140 -28.04 12.49 7.06
N PHE A 141 -27.90 11.31 7.65
CA PHE A 141 -28.97 10.54 8.26
C PHE A 141 -28.58 10.18 9.69
N GLN A 142 -29.53 10.27 10.62
CA GLN A 142 -29.37 9.84 12.01
C GLN A 142 -30.07 8.49 12.19
N PRO A 143 -29.34 7.40 12.47
CA PRO A 143 -29.94 6.06 12.55
C PRO A 143 -30.66 5.80 13.89
N GLN A 144 -30.44 6.62 14.92
CA GLN A 144 -31.00 6.40 16.24
C GLN A 144 -32.46 6.90 16.33
N GLY A 145 -33.39 5.98 16.66
CA GLY A 145 -34.76 6.33 17.07
C GLY A 145 -35.87 6.11 16.05
N GLN A 146 -35.60 5.57 14.86
CA GLN A 146 -36.63 5.33 13.83
C GLN A 146 -36.40 4.04 13.03
N ALA A 147 -37.48 3.34 12.68
CA ALA A 147 -37.46 2.14 11.83
C ALA A 147 -37.15 2.46 10.35
N GLN A 148 -37.50 3.66 9.87
CA GLN A 148 -37.07 4.19 8.58
C GLN A 148 -36.53 5.59 8.76
N VAL A 149 -35.26 5.78 8.44
CA VAL A 149 -34.57 7.03 8.68
C VAL A 149 -34.77 7.99 7.51
N GLN A 150 -35.10 9.23 7.84
CA GLN A 150 -35.20 10.33 6.87
C GLN A 150 -33.90 11.15 6.85
N CYS A 151 -33.71 11.90 5.77
CA CYS A 151 -32.55 12.79 5.62
C CYS A 151 -32.67 13.94 6.65
N SER A 152 -31.86 13.89 7.72
CA SER A 152 -31.86 14.90 8.78
C SER A 152 -31.24 16.21 8.31
N LEU A 153 -30.11 16.13 7.60
CA LEU A 153 -29.35 17.29 7.15
C LEU A 153 -28.90 17.09 5.71
N LYS A 154 -28.86 18.18 4.95
CA LYS A 154 -28.38 18.17 3.56
C LYS A 154 -27.47 19.36 3.31
N ILE A 155 -26.37 19.12 2.60
CA ILE A 155 -25.50 20.16 2.09
C ILE A 155 -25.51 20.09 0.56
N LYS A 156 -25.83 21.22 -0.08
CA LYS A 156 -25.87 21.34 -1.53
C LYS A 156 -24.60 22.03 -2.00
N ILE A 157 -23.80 21.33 -2.79
CA ILE A 157 -22.55 21.82 -3.37
C ILE A 157 -22.52 21.37 -4.82
N GLU A 158 -22.65 22.32 -5.73
CA GLU A 158 -22.56 22.04 -7.16
C GLU A 158 -21.16 21.53 -7.54
N GLY A 159 -21.09 20.47 -8.33
CA GLY A 159 -19.82 19.87 -8.78
C GLY A 159 -19.12 19.00 -7.74
N LEU A 160 -19.78 18.62 -6.64
CA LEU A 160 -19.17 17.78 -5.62
C LEU A 160 -18.74 16.41 -6.15
N ALA A 161 -17.47 16.05 -5.95
CA ALA A 161 -16.91 14.78 -6.40
C ALA A 161 -16.66 13.77 -5.26
N ALA A 162 -16.21 14.22 -4.10
CA ALA A 162 -15.90 13.35 -2.96
C ALA A 162 -16.13 14.07 -1.63
N TYR A 163 -16.33 13.28 -0.58
CA TYR A 163 -16.40 13.77 0.80
C TYR A 163 -15.77 12.76 1.76
N SER A 164 -15.36 13.24 2.93
CA SER A 164 -14.87 12.38 4.01
C SER A 164 -15.30 12.90 5.37
N PHE A 165 -15.81 12.03 6.24
CA PHE A 165 -15.94 12.35 7.67
C PHE A 165 -14.58 12.36 8.35
N SER A 166 -14.44 13.27 9.32
CA SER A 166 -13.37 13.22 10.29
C SER A 166 -13.58 12.06 11.29
N PRO A 167 -12.52 11.37 11.73
CA PRO A 167 -12.58 10.43 12.85
C PRO A 167 -12.99 11.04 14.20
N SER A 168 -13.00 12.38 14.35
CA SER A 168 -13.41 13.06 15.58
C SER A 168 -14.93 13.06 15.73
N CYS A 169 -15.42 12.73 16.94
CA CYS A 169 -16.85 12.78 17.25
C CYS A 169 -17.31 14.14 17.80
N ASN A 170 -16.39 15.02 18.21
CA ASN A 170 -16.75 16.34 18.74
C ASN A 170 -15.67 17.40 18.46
N PRO A 171 -15.93 18.38 17.57
CA PRO A 171 -17.08 18.48 16.68
C PRO A 171 -17.04 17.44 15.54
N TYR A 172 -18.20 17.08 14.99
CA TYR A 172 -18.28 16.31 13.75
C TYR A 172 -17.87 17.20 12.57
N MET A 173 -16.89 16.74 11.81
CA MET A 173 -16.34 17.50 10.68
C MET A 173 -16.43 16.69 9.39
N VAL A 174 -16.72 17.40 8.29
CA VAL A 174 -16.81 16.82 6.96
C VAL A 174 -15.94 17.62 6.02
N ALA A 175 -15.03 16.93 5.33
CA ALA A 175 -14.32 17.46 4.18
C ALA A 175 -15.11 17.19 2.91
N THR A 176 -15.18 18.18 2.04
CA THR A 176 -15.78 18.07 0.71
C THR A 176 -14.76 18.50 -0.34
N PHE A 177 -14.83 17.88 -1.52
CA PHE A 177 -13.95 18.18 -2.64
C PHE A 177 -14.75 18.51 -3.89
N LEU A 178 -14.42 19.66 -4.47
CA LEU A 178 -14.86 20.10 -5.77
C LEU A 178 -13.67 20.02 -6.73
N PRO A 179 -13.75 19.25 -7.82
CA PRO A 179 -12.72 19.21 -8.85
C PRO A 179 -12.76 20.50 -9.68
N GLU A 180 -11.75 20.69 -10.52
CA GLU A 180 -11.66 21.83 -11.42
C GLU A 180 -12.73 21.72 -12.53
N ILE A 181 -13.55 22.77 -12.69
CA ILE A 181 -14.60 22.81 -13.73
C ILE A 181 -14.58 24.17 -14.43
N LYS A 182 -14.40 24.16 -15.76
CA LYS A 182 -14.56 25.32 -16.68
C LYS A 182 -13.94 26.62 -16.14
N GLY A 183 -12.68 26.57 -15.69
CA GLY A 183 -11.93 27.74 -15.21
C GLY A 183 -12.13 28.08 -13.71
N SER A 184 -13.00 27.36 -13.00
CA SER A 184 -13.06 27.42 -11.52
C SER A 184 -12.03 26.47 -10.91
N PRO A 185 -11.19 26.92 -9.96
CA PRO A 185 -10.17 26.08 -9.34
C PRO A 185 -10.81 24.94 -8.54
N ALA A 186 -10.08 23.83 -8.42
CA ALA A 186 -10.42 22.78 -7.48
C ALA A 186 -10.39 23.31 -6.04
N MET A 187 -11.28 22.83 -5.19
CA MET A 187 -11.44 23.36 -3.84
C MET A 187 -11.78 22.27 -2.84
N ILE A 188 -11.11 22.31 -1.69
CA ILE A 188 -11.49 21.55 -0.50
C ILE A 188 -12.19 22.51 0.45
N ARG A 189 -13.32 22.08 1.01
CA ARG A 189 -14.01 22.80 2.08
C ARG A 189 -14.24 21.90 3.28
N LEU A 190 -14.00 22.42 4.47
CA LEU A 190 -14.29 21.77 5.74
C LEU A 190 -15.53 22.40 6.35
N TYR A 191 -16.51 21.57 6.67
CA TYR A 191 -17.74 21.97 7.35
C TYR A 191 -17.84 21.28 8.70
N GLN A 192 -18.48 21.94 9.66
CA GLN A 192 -18.84 21.35 10.95
C GLN A 192 -20.32 21.05 10.97
N LEU A 193 -20.70 19.82 11.30
CA LEU A 193 -22.11 19.48 11.43
C LEU A 193 -22.66 20.08 12.74
N PRO A 194 -23.86 20.68 12.72
CA PRO A 194 -24.82 20.78 11.61
C PRO A 194 -24.72 22.06 10.77
N ASN A 195 -23.75 22.94 11.02
CA ASN A 195 -23.64 24.24 10.37
C ASN A 195 -22.91 24.16 9.02
N PHE A 196 -23.67 24.25 7.92
CA PHE A 196 -23.13 24.22 6.56
C PHE A 196 -23.05 25.61 5.89
N SER A 197 -23.51 26.66 6.55
CA SER A 197 -23.59 28.00 5.95
C SER A 197 -22.21 28.59 5.68
N VAL A 198 -21.24 28.32 6.56
CA VAL A 198 -19.87 28.83 6.45
C VAL A 198 -18.89 27.67 6.60
N PRO A 199 -17.98 27.46 5.64
CA PRO A 199 -16.89 26.51 5.81
C PRO A 199 -15.88 27.03 6.84
N ILE A 200 -15.38 26.15 7.71
CA ILE A 200 -14.36 26.51 8.71
C ILE A 200 -13.01 26.77 8.05
N ALA A 201 -12.67 25.93 7.07
CA ALA A 201 -11.48 26.09 6.27
C ALA A 201 -11.83 25.78 4.82
N GLN A 202 -11.24 26.53 3.91
CA GLN A 202 -11.32 26.26 2.50
C GLN A 202 -9.95 26.48 1.87
N LYS A 203 -9.58 25.60 0.94
CA LYS A 203 -8.35 25.74 0.17
C LYS A 203 -8.65 25.50 -1.29
N SER A 204 -8.31 26.47 -2.12
CA SER A 204 -8.31 26.32 -3.58
C SER A 204 -6.93 25.93 -4.09
N PHE A 205 -6.92 25.13 -5.15
CA PHE A 205 -5.73 24.72 -5.88
C PHE A 205 -6.11 24.40 -7.33
N PHE A 206 -5.09 24.34 -8.20
CA PHE A 206 -5.24 24.03 -9.61
C PHE A 206 -4.65 22.66 -9.88
N LYS A 207 -5.04 22.02 -11.00
CA LYS A 207 -4.58 20.68 -11.38
C LYS A 207 -4.95 19.63 -10.32
N ALA A 208 -6.24 19.40 -10.17
CA ALA A 208 -6.72 18.33 -9.32
C ALA A 208 -8.07 17.80 -9.81
N ASP A 209 -8.01 16.57 -10.31
CA ASP A 209 -9.17 15.85 -10.84
C ASP A 209 -9.73 14.86 -9.81
N ARG A 210 -8.83 14.25 -9.02
CA ARG A 210 -9.16 13.30 -7.95
C ARG A 210 -8.47 13.67 -6.65
N ILE A 211 -9.06 13.24 -5.55
CA ILE A 211 -8.54 13.46 -4.21
C ILE A 211 -8.61 12.18 -3.38
N ASP A 212 -7.59 11.95 -2.57
CA ASP A 212 -7.60 11.00 -1.47
C ASP A 212 -7.47 11.77 -0.15
N PHE A 213 -8.42 11.54 0.76
CA PHE A 213 -8.48 12.17 2.07
C PHE A 213 -7.85 11.25 3.12
N HIS A 214 -6.84 11.73 3.81
CA HIS A 214 -6.18 11.03 4.91
C HIS A 214 -6.31 11.87 6.17
N TRP A 215 -7.28 11.53 7.03
CA TRP A 215 -7.45 12.18 8.32
C TRP A 215 -6.45 11.64 9.34
N SER A 216 -5.95 12.55 10.17
CA SER A 216 -5.22 12.20 11.39
C SER A 216 -6.13 11.46 12.39
N ALA A 217 -5.55 10.62 13.24
CA ALA A 217 -6.30 9.79 14.19
C ALA A 217 -7.16 10.60 15.19
N ASN A 218 -6.75 11.83 15.50
CA ASN A 218 -7.50 12.76 16.35
C ASN A 218 -8.59 13.55 15.60
N GLY A 219 -8.62 13.47 14.26
CA GLY A 219 -9.57 14.20 13.41
C GLY A 219 -9.33 15.71 13.30
N VAL A 220 -8.15 16.20 13.69
CA VAL A 220 -7.80 17.63 13.66
C VAL A 220 -7.15 18.02 12.35
N SER A 221 -6.20 17.23 11.87
CA SER A 221 -5.49 17.49 10.61
C SER A 221 -6.00 16.57 9.50
N LEU A 222 -6.10 17.11 8.29
CA LEU A 222 -6.43 16.39 7.07
C LEU A 222 -5.30 16.55 6.06
N LEU A 223 -4.75 15.43 5.58
CA LEU A 223 -3.93 15.39 4.39
C LEU A 223 -4.82 15.12 3.17
N ALA A 224 -4.63 15.92 2.15
CA ALA A 224 -5.33 15.83 0.88
C ALA A 224 -4.31 15.56 -0.22
N LEU A 225 -4.31 14.33 -0.73
CA LEU A 225 -3.49 13.91 -1.86
C LEU A 225 -4.31 14.13 -3.14
N THR A 226 -3.89 15.05 -3.98
CA THR A 226 -4.58 15.39 -5.23
C THR A 226 -3.86 14.78 -6.41
N HIS A 227 -4.61 14.21 -7.35
CA HIS A 227 -4.09 13.62 -8.58
C HIS A 227 -4.61 14.39 -9.79
N THR A 228 -3.72 14.65 -10.74
CA THR A 228 -4.03 15.21 -12.07
C THR A 228 -3.86 14.11 -13.11
N GLU A 229 -4.85 13.84 -13.96
CA GLU A 229 -4.78 12.72 -14.92
C GLU A 229 -3.94 13.07 -16.16
N VAL A 230 -4.03 14.30 -16.66
CA VAL A 230 -3.29 14.76 -17.84
C VAL A 230 -2.65 16.10 -17.52
N ASP A 231 -1.32 16.13 -17.47
CA ASP A 231 -0.61 17.40 -17.35
C ASP A 231 -0.75 18.15 -18.67
N GLN A 232 -1.49 19.27 -18.67
CA GLN A 232 -1.69 20.12 -19.85
C GLN A 232 -0.37 20.65 -20.43
N THR A 233 0.73 20.59 -19.66
CA THR A 233 2.06 20.95 -20.14
C THR A 233 2.74 19.86 -20.99
N GLY A 234 2.16 18.66 -21.08
CA GLY A 234 2.67 17.55 -21.88
C GLY A 234 3.98 16.93 -21.37
N LYS A 235 4.49 17.36 -20.21
CA LYS A 235 5.78 16.89 -19.66
C LYS A 235 5.70 15.51 -19.01
N SER A 236 4.52 15.11 -18.53
CA SER A 236 4.34 13.89 -17.74
C SER A 236 3.10 13.11 -18.20
N TYR A 237 3.30 11.94 -18.80
CA TYR A 237 2.20 11.02 -19.17
C TYR A 237 1.45 10.44 -17.95
N TYR A 238 2.07 10.48 -16.77
CA TYR A 238 1.53 9.91 -15.53
C TYR A 238 0.85 10.94 -14.63
N GLY A 239 0.66 12.18 -15.11
CA GLY A 239 0.05 13.23 -14.32
C GLY A 239 0.97 13.85 -13.27
N GLU A 240 0.37 14.65 -12.38
CA GLU A 240 1.04 15.32 -11.25
C GLU A 240 0.28 15.00 -9.95
N THR A 241 1.01 14.68 -8.88
CA THR A 241 0.46 14.46 -7.54
C THR A 241 0.90 15.56 -6.60
N ASN A 242 -0.03 16.19 -5.91
CA ASN A 242 0.24 17.24 -4.93
C ASN A 242 -0.34 16.87 -3.56
N LEU A 243 0.35 17.26 -2.50
CA LEU A 243 -0.07 16.99 -1.13
C LEU A 243 -0.29 18.28 -0.38
N TYR A 244 -1.49 18.42 0.17
CA TYR A 244 -1.92 19.54 0.97
C TYR A 244 -2.27 19.08 2.37
N ILE A 245 -2.07 19.94 3.35
CA ILE A 245 -2.59 19.76 4.70
C ILE A 245 -3.62 20.85 4.99
N LEU A 246 -4.69 20.50 5.68
CA LEU A 246 -5.68 21.41 6.21
C LEU A 246 -5.93 21.09 7.69
N SER A 247 -5.96 22.12 8.52
CA SER A 247 -6.43 22.03 9.91
C SER A 247 -7.94 22.22 9.97
N SER A 248 -8.61 21.33 10.69
CA SER A 248 -10.05 21.38 10.92
C SER A 248 -10.45 22.49 11.89
N ARG A 249 -9.52 22.98 12.72
CA ARG A 249 -9.71 24.17 13.57
C ARG A 249 -9.53 25.49 12.81
N GLY A 250 -9.24 25.43 11.51
CA GLY A 250 -8.79 26.58 10.73
C GLY A 250 -7.37 27.01 11.08
N GLY A 251 -6.88 28.02 10.35
CA GLY A 251 -5.62 28.72 10.66
C GLY A 251 -4.33 28.07 10.17
N PHE A 252 -4.37 26.85 9.61
CA PHE A 252 -3.20 26.25 8.95
C PHE A 252 -3.61 25.46 7.72
N ASP A 253 -3.15 25.93 6.58
CA ASP A 253 -3.26 25.29 5.28
C ASP A 253 -1.96 25.47 4.52
N ALA A 254 -1.37 24.37 4.05
CA ALA A 254 -0.07 24.42 3.37
C ALA A 254 0.03 23.33 2.30
N ARG A 255 0.76 23.64 1.22
CA ARG A 255 1.27 22.63 0.29
C ARG A 255 2.57 22.09 0.88
N ILE A 256 2.70 20.77 0.95
CA ILE A 256 3.91 20.14 1.47
C ILE A 256 5.02 20.22 0.43
N GLY A 257 6.14 20.84 0.81
CA GLY A 257 7.31 20.99 -0.05
C GLY A 257 8.12 19.69 -0.13
N LEU A 258 8.03 19.01 -1.27
CA LEU A 258 8.79 17.80 -1.57
C LEU A 258 10.09 18.19 -2.30
N ASP A 259 11.23 17.64 -1.85
CA ASP A 259 12.56 18.02 -2.40
C ASP A 259 13.04 17.18 -3.59
N LYS A 260 12.22 16.22 -4.01
CA LYS A 260 12.53 15.30 -5.10
C LYS A 260 11.33 15.22 -6.04
N GLU A 261 11.60 15.43 -7.32
CA GLU A 261 10.58 15.33 -8.36
C GLU A 261 10.12 13.88 -8.56
N GLY A 262 8.82 13.73 -8.83
CA GLY A 262 8.17 12.46 -9.10
C GLY A 262 6.86 12.31 -8.34
N PRO A 263 6.17 11.18 -8.50
CA PRO A 263 4.88 10.95 -7.88
C PRO A 263 5.02 10.69 -6.37
N ILE A 264 3.91 10.88 -5.66
CA ILE A 264 3.75 10.44 -4.28
C ILE A 264 3.17 9.02 -4.33
N TYR A 265 3.91 8.06 -3.75
CA TYR A 265 3.50 6.67 -3.73
C TYR A 265 2.58 6.35 -2.55
N ASP A 266 2.88 6.92 -1.38
CA ASP A 266 2.13 6.64 -0.16
C ASP A 266 2.25 7.79 0.85
N VAL A 267 1.21 7.96 1.64
CA VAL A 267 1.08 8.95 2.71
C VAL A 267 0.45 8.28 3.91
N SER A 268 1.17 8.28 5.03
CA SER A 268 0.75 7.56 6.22
C SER A 268 0.85 8.46 7.44
N TRP A 269 -0.26 8.57 8.18
CA TRP A 269 -0.29 9.28 9.46
C TRP A 269 0.30 8.41 10.56
N SER A 270 1.08 9.01 11.44
CA SER A 270 1.42 8.36 12.70
C SER A 270 0.14 8.16 13.55
N PRO A 271 0.03 7.05 14.28
CA PRO A 271 -1.11 6.80 15.16
C PRO A 271 -1.28 7.87 16.26
N ASN A 272 -0.18 8.53 16.65
CA ASN A 272 -0.19 9.60 17.65
C ASN A 272 -0.71 10.95 17.09
N ALA A 273 -1.00 11.04 15.78
CA ALA A 273 -1.48 12.21 15.07
C ALA A 273 -0.57 13.46 15.16
N LYS A 274 0.72 13.29 15.45
CA LYS A 274 1.71 14.39 15.49
C LYS A 274 2.49 14.49 14.19
N ASP A 275 2.91 13.35 13.68
CA ASP A 275 3.79 13.25 12.53
C ASP A 275 3.14 12.43 11.41
N PHE A 276 3.66 12.53 10.19
CA PHE A 276 3.27 11.68 9.07
C PHE A 276 4.46 11.43 8.17
N VAL A 277 4.43 10.32 7.43
CA VAL A 277 5.49 9.94 6.49
C VAL A 277 4.94 9.99 5.08
N VAL A 278 5.76 10.56 4.18
CA VAL A 278 5.47 10.64 2.76
C VAL A 278 6.57 9.90 2.00
N VAL A 279 6.16 8.97 1.13
CA VAL A 279 7.05 8.27 0.20
C VAL A 279 6.86 8.85 -1.20
N TYR A 280 7.90 9.47 -1.75
CA TYR A 280 7.77 10.26 -2.99
C TYR A 280 9.05 10.32 -3.83
N GLY A 281 8.85 10.78 -5.07
CA GLY A 281 9.91 11.04 -6.05
C GLY A 281 10.26 9.82 -6.89
N TYR A 282 10.82 10.03 -8.07
CA TYR A 282 11.15 8.92 -8.98
C TYR A 282 12.06 7.87 -8.32
N MET A 283 11.73 6.60 -8.55
CA MET A 283 12.46 5.46 -7.97
C MET A 283 13.97 5.56 -8.22
N PRO A 284 14.83 5.35 -7.20
CA PRO A 284 14.53 4.99 -5.81
C PRO A 284 13.86 6.13 -5.03
N ALA A 285 12.68 5.90 -4.47
CA ALA A 285 11.87 6.91 -3.79
C ALA A 285 12.50 7.35 -2.46
N LYS A 286 12.32 8.64 -2.13
CA LYS A 286 12.63 9.16 -0.80
C LYS A 286 11.46 8.89 0.15
N ALA A 287 11.78 8.66 1.42
CA ALA A 287 10.79 8.65 2.48
C ALA A 287 11.19 9.67 3.53
N VAL A 288 10.30 10.61 3.84
CA VAL A 288 10.57 11.71 4.79
C VAL A 288 9.42 11.80 5.77
N MET A 289 9.76 11.97 7.05
CA MET A 289 8.82 12.25 8.13
C MET A 289 8.64 13.76 8.28
N PHE A 290 7.39 14.19 8.36
CA PHE A 290 7.00 15.57 8.57
C PHE A 290 6.15 15.70 9.83
N ASP A 291 6.33 16.82 10.53
CA ASP A 291 5.46 17.24 11.64
C ASP A 291 4.16 17.84 11.08
N ASN A 292 3.13 17.99 11.91
CA ASN A 292 1.86 18.66 11.60
C ASN A 292 2.00 20.05 10.98
N LYS A 293 3.14 20.73 11.18
CA LYS A 293 3.48 22.03 10.57
C LYS A 293 4.19 21.91 9.21
N CYS A 294 4.20 20.73 8.59
CA CYS A 294 4.91 20.43 7.34
C CYS A 294 6.44 20.64 7.40
N ARG A 295 7.03 20.59 8.59
CA ARG A 295 8.49 20.68 8.77
C ARG A 295 9.08 19.28 8.67
N LYS A 296 10.18 19.13 7.93
CA LYS A 296 10.91 17.86 7.85
C LYS A 296 11.52 17.54 9.21
N VAL A 297 11.16 16.40 9.78
CA VAL A 297 11.69 15.89 11.05
C VAL A 297 12.86 14.95 10.77
N PHE A 298 12.69 14.02 9.84
CA PHE A 298 13.71 13.02 9.53
C PHE A 298 13.61 12.54 8.07
N ASP A 299 14.76 12.32 7.43
CA ASP A 299 14.86 11.74 6.08
C ASP A 299 15.41 10.31 6.18
N PHE A 300 14.60 9.33 5.78
CA PHE A 300 14.97 7.90 5.80
C PHE A 300 15.85 7.49 4.60
N GLY A 301 16.23 8.45 3.74
CA GLY A 301 17.06 8.26 2.55
C GLY A 301 16.26 7.89 1.29
N ALA A 302 16.97 7.53 0.24
CA ALA A 302 16.38 7.00 -1.00
C ALA A 302 16.51 5.48 -1.06
N SER A 303 15.42 4.77 -1.34
CA SER A 303 15.39 3.31 -1.52
C SER A 303 14.27 2.88 -2.46
N HIS A 304 14.26 1.62 -2.91
CA HIS A 304 13.19 1.07 -3.73
C HIS A 304 11.96 0.73 -2.87
N ARG A 305 11.22 1.76 -2.43
CA ARG A 305 10.05 1.65 -1.55
C ARG A 305 8.88 2.47 -2.08
N ASN A 306 7.67 1.99 -1.84
CA ASN A 306 6.43 2.66 -2.23
C ASN A 306 5.37 2.65 -1.12
N THR A 307 5.66 2.10 0.05
CA THR A 307 4.67 1.97 1.13
C THR A 307 5.31 2.26 2.48
N ALA A 308 4.57 2.98 3.33
CA ALA A 308 4.95 3.35 4.69
C ALA A 308 3.82 2.99 5.68
N ILE A 309 4.12 2.12 6.65
CA ILE A 309 3.12 1.64 7.61
C ILE A 309 3.67 1.74 9.02
N PHE A 310 3.01 2.55 9.85
CA PHE A 310 3.28 2.62 11.28
C PHE A 310 2.69 1.41 11.99
N ASN A 311 3.37 0.94 13.02
CA ASN A 311 2.75 0.01 13.95
C ASN A 311 1.66 0.72 14.77
N PRO A 312 0.68 0.01 15.36
CA PRO A 312 -0.45 0.64 16.05
C PRO A 312 -0.06 1.57 17.22
N GLN A 313 1.07 1.30 17.90
CA GLN A 313 1.61 2.14 18.97
C GLN A 313 2.33 3.40 18.47
N GLY A 314 2.79 3.39 17.22
CA GLY A 314 3.47 4.52 16.59
C GLY A 314 4.95 4.68 16.95
N ASN A 315 5.61 3.66 17.50
CA ASN A 315 7.05 3.67 17.78
C ASN A 315 7.89 2.94 16.71
N LEU A 316 7.26 2.12 15.86
CA LEU A 316 7.90 1.45 14.74
C LEU A 316 7.30 1.88 13.40
N LEU A 317 8.14 1.97 12.38
CA LEU A 317 7.76 2.25 11.01
C LEU A 317 8.32 1.19 10.06
N CYS A 318 7.44 0.57 9.28
CA CYS A 318 7.84 -0.30 8.18
C CYS A 318 7.83 0.50 6.87
N LEU A 319 8.97 0.55 6.20
CA LEU A 319 9.13 1.10 4.85
C LEU A 319 9.45 -0.04 3.90
N GLY A 320 8.60 -0.26 2.89
CA GLY A 320 8.79 -1.39 1.98
C GLY A 320 8.46 -1.08 0.53
N GLY A 321 8.99 -1.91 -0.37
CA GLY A 321 8.68 -1.90 -1.79
C GLY A 321 7.84 -3.09 -2.20
N PHE A 322 6.54 -2.89 -2.40
CA PHE A 322 5.58 -3.97 -2.70
C PHE A 322 5.03 -3.91 -4.12
N GLY A 323 4.42 -5.01 -4.57
CA GLY A 323 3.85 -5.14 -5.92
C GLY A 323 4.94 -5.38 -6.98
N ASN A 324 5.32 -4.34 -7.72
CA ASN A 324 6.30 -4.46 -8.82
C ASN A 324 7.76 -4.41 -8.35
N LEU A 325 7.99 -4.18 -7.06
CA LEU A 325 9.31 -4.11 -6.44
C LEU A 325 9.68 -5.44 -5.79
N ALA A 326 10.95 -5.62 -5.45
CA ALA A 326 11.50 -6.88 -4.95
C ALA A 326 10.97 -7.33 -3.56
N GLY A 327 10.16 -6.53 -2.87
CA GLY A 327 9.65 -6.87 -1.54
C GLY A 327 10.63 -6.54 -0.40
N ASP A 328 11.66 -5.73 -0.65
CA ASP A 328 12.57 -5.31 0.41
C ASP A 328 11.84 -4.44 1.43
N LEU A 329 12.04 -4.72 2.71
CA LEU A 329 11.44 -3.99 3.81
C LEU A 329 12.48 -3.59 4.87
N ASP A 330 12.38 -2.34 5.31
CA ASP A 330 13.16 -1.75 6.37
C ASP A 330 12.24 -1.41 7.54
N ILE A 331 12.58 -1.88 8.74
CA ILE A 331 11.88 -1.53 9.97
C ILE A 331 12.73 -0.51 10.73
N TRP A 332 12.11 0.61 11.09
CA TRP A 332 12.73 1.73 11.78
C TRP A 332 12.12 1.91 13.16
N ASN A 333 12.97 2.22 14.14
CA ASN A 333 12.55 2.69 15.45
C ASN A 333 12.47 4.22 15.41
N LEU A 334 11.28 4.76 15.69
CA LEU A 334 11.00 6.19 15.62
C LEU A 334 11.46 6.96 16.86
N GLU A 335 11.61 6.31 18.02
CA GLU A 335 12.12 6.97 19.23
C GLU A 335 13.61 7.29 19.09
N LYS A 336 14.37 6.36 18.52
CA LYS A 336 15.83 6.51 18.31
C LYS A 336 16.19 7.00 16.91
N LEU A 337 15.23 7.00 15.98
CA LEU A 337 15.44 7.30 14.56
C LEU A 337 16.53 6.42 13.91
N GLU A 338 16.57 5.14 14.33
CA GLU A 338 17.54 4.16 13.84
C GLU A 338 16.84 3.02 13.10
N LYS A 339 17.50 2.51 12.06
CA LYS A 339 17.06 1.30 11.39
C LYS A 339 17.27 0.09 12.31
N VAL A 340 16.19 -0.64 12.60
CA VAL A 340 16.21 -1.84 13.44
C VAL A 340 16.71 -3.03 12.64
N THR A 341 16.10 -3.27 11.48
CA THR A 341 16.41 -4.42 10.63
C THR A 341 16.03 -4.14 9.18
N SER A 342 16.65 -4.90 8.28
CA SER A 342 16.27 -5.01 6.88
C SER A 342 15.97 -6.47 6.59
N THR A 343 14.78 -6.76 6.08
CA THR A 343 14.36 -8.10 5.71
C THR A 343 13.61 -8.04 4.37
N ASN A 344 13.12 -9.17 3.91
CA ASN A 344 12.51 -9.26 2.59
C ASN A 344 11.21 -10.07 2.66
N ALA A 345 10.17 -9.48 2.09
CA ALA A 345 8.85 -10.03 1.89
C ALA A 345 8.57 -10.08 0.38
N ASN A 346 9.35 -10.91 -0.33
CA ASN A 346 9.21 -11.14 -1.76
C ASN A 346 7.74 -11.29 -2.17
N ASN A 347 7.35 -10.55 -3.20
CA ASN A 347 6.03 -10.62 -3.85
C ASN A 347 4.83 -10.28 -2.95
N ALA A 348 5.05 -9.76 -1.73
CA ALA A 348 3.96 -9.37 -0.86
C ALA A 348 3.10 -8.28 -1.53
N THR A 349 1.80 -8.53 -1.56
CA THR A 349 0.79 -7.63 -2.11
C THR A 349 0.10 -6.78 -1.06
N GLU A 350 0.00 -7.31 0.16
CA GLU A 350 -0.58 -6.65 1.33
C GLU A 350 0.37 -6.86 2.50
N ILE A 351 0.58 -5.79 3.27
CA ILE A 351 1.37 -5.83 4.49
C ILE A 351 0.64 -5.06 5.59
N THR A 352 0.58 -5.62 6.79
CA THR A 352 -0.10 -5.00 7.91
C THR A 352 0.52 -5.44 9.23
N TRP A 353 0.58 -4.52 10.19
CA TRP A 353 1.03 -4.84 11.54
C TRP A 353 -0.04 -5.58 12.31
N SER A 354 0.39 -6.51 13.16
CA SER A 354 -0.43 -7.07 14.23
C SER A 354 -0.90 -5.95 15.17
N LEU A 355 -1.99 -6.21 15.89
CA LEU A 355 -2.52 -5.25 16.87
C LEU A 355 -1.53 -4.91 17.97
N ASP A 356 -0.69 -5.87 18.37
CA ASP A 356 0.37 -5.66 19.33
C ASP A 356 1.60 -4.95 18.73
N GLY A 357 1.61 -4.67 17.43
CA GLY A 357 2.68 -3.96 16.73
C GLY A 357 4.03 -4.66 16.71
N SER A 358 4.10 -5.92 17.10
CA SER A 358 5.34 -6.70 17.16
C SER A 358 5.59 -7.48 15.87
N VAL A 359 4.54 -7.89 15.16
CA VAL A 359 4.63 -8.78 14.00
C VAL A 359 4.01 -8.12 12.77
N LEU A 360 4.67 -8.28 11.63
CA LEU A 360 4.18 -7.93 10.32
C LEU A 360 3.57 -9.16 9.65
N LEU A 361 2.33 -9.04 9.20
CA LEU A 361 1.72 -9.95 8.24
C LEU A 361 2.06 -9.46 6.84
N ALA A 362 2.79 -10.27 6.08
CA ALA A 362 3.03 -10.06 4.66
C ALA A 362 2.31 -11.15 3.86
N ALA A 363 1.36 -10.75 3.00
CA ALA A 363 0.52 -11.67 2.25
C ALA A 363 0.65 -11.47 0.74
N THR A 364 0.69 -12.59 0.02
CA THR A 364 0.69 -12.66 -1.44
C THR A 364 -0.67 -13.18 -1.88
N LEU A 365 -1.53 -12.29 -2.39
CA LEU A 365 -2.95 -12.56 -2.62
C LEU A 365 -3.32 -12.63 -4.11
N ALA A 366 -4.20 -13.56 -4.44
CA ALA A 366 -4.91 -13.65 -5.70
C ALA A 366 -6.14 -12.71 -5.69
N PRO A 367 -6.58 -12.16 -6.83
CA PRO A 367 -6.11 -12.42 -8.20
C PRO A 367 -4.90 -11.57 -8.63
N ARG A 368 -4.42 -10.65 -7.78
CA ARG A 368 -3.35 -9.70 -8.12
C ARG A 368 -2.06 -10.41 -8.50
N LEU A 369 -1.65 -11.40 -7.70
CA LEU A 369 -0.58 -12.33 -8.04
C LEU A 369 -1.06 -13.76 -7.83
N ARG A 370 -0.81 -14.63 -8.80
CA ARG A 370 -1.24 -16.04 -8.78
C ARG A 370 -0.08 -17.03 -8.56
N VAL A 371 1.06 -16.51 -8.10
CA VAL A 371 2.30 -17.25 -7.87
C VAL A 371 2.73 -16.98 -6.44
N ASP A 372 3.24 -18.00 -5.75
CA ASP A 372 3.68 -17.95 -4.35
C ASP A 372 2.61 -17.38 -3.40
N ASN A 373 1.34 -17.72 -3.66
CA ASN A 373 0.24 -17.28 -2.82
C ASN A 373 0.38 -17.82 -1.39
N GLY A 374 0.12 -16.97 -0.42
CA GLY A 374 0.22 -17.33 0.99
C GLY A 374 0.51 -16.14 1.87
N PHE A 375 0.92 -16.41 3.10
CA PHE A 375 1.27 -15.37 4.06
C PHE A 375 2.48 -15.74 4.91
N LYS A 376 3.16 -14.70 5.39
CA LYS A 376 4.31 -14.77 6.28
C LYS A 376 4.07 -13.87 7.48
N PHE A 377 4.44 -14.34 8.66
CA PHE A 377 4.57 -13.52 9.85
C PHE A 377 6.04 -13.22 10.10
N ILE A 378 6.37 -11.93 10.15
CA ILE A 378 7.73 -11.43 10.29
C ILE A 378 7.77 -10.62 11.57
N ASP A 379 8.61 -11.01 12.53
CA ASP A 379 8.84 -10.26 13.76
C ASP A 379 9.49 -8.89 13.45
N TYR A 380 9.36 -7.92 14.35
CA TYR A 380 10.00 -6.61 14.20
C TYR A 380 11.54 -6.70 14.14
N SER A 381 12.13 -7.80 14.63
CA SER A 381 13.55 -8.12 14.49
C SER A 381 13.94 -8.56 13.06
N GLY A 382 12.95 -8.89 12.22
CA GLY A 382 13.10 -9.33 10.84
C GLY A 382 13.09 -10.85 10.66
N ALA A 383 12.96 -11.61 11.75
CA ALA A 383 12.84 -13.06 11.70
C ALA A 383 11.47 -13.49 11.17
N VAL A 384 11.43 -14.47 10.27
CA VAL A 384 10.19 -15.07 9.78
C VAL A 384 9.73 -16.11 10.81
N LEU A 385 8.61 -15.86 11.47
CA LEU A 385 8.03 -16.73 12.49
C LEU A 385 7.22 -17.86 11.84
N ILE A 386 6.35 -17.49 10.89
CA ILE A 386 5.45 -18.42 10.21
C ILE A 386 5.47 -18.13 8.71
N HIS A 387 5.42 -19.18 7.91
CA HIS A 387 5.25 -19.10 6.47
C HIS A 387 4.31 -20.22 6.03
N GLU A 388 3.11 -19.86 5.60
CA GLU A 388 2.13 -20.80 5.04
C GLU A 388 1.89 -20.46 3.56
N GLN A 389 2.04 -21.47 2.71
CA GLN A 389 1.80 -21.36 1.27
C GLN A 389 0.47 -22.01 0.89
N PHE A 390 -0.22 -21.39 -0.05
CA PHE A 390 -1.52 -21.81 -0.55
C PHE A 390 -1.50 -21.81 -2.07
N LYS A 391 -2.34 -22.66 -2.67
CA LYS A 391 -2.57 -22.60 -4.11
C LYS A 391 -3.22 -21.27 -4.52
N GLU A 392 -4.19 -20.81 -3.74
CA GLU A 392 -4.89 -19.55 -3.95
C GLU A 392 -5.43 -19.02 -2.61
N VAL A 393 -5.05 -17.79 -2.26
CA VAL A 393 -5.58 -17.05 -1.11
C VAL A 393 -6.01 -15.68 -1.58
N ASN A 394 -7.23 -15.29 -1.22
CA ASN A 394 -7.85 -14.06 -1.72
C ASN A 394 -7.77 -12.90 -0.72
N GLN A 395 -7.67 -13.21 0.56
CA GLN A 395 -7.65 -12.21 1.63
C GLN A 395 -6.96 -12.80 2.86
N VAL A 396 -6.13 -12.00 3.53
CA VAL A 396 -5.61 -12.29 4.87
C VAL A 396 -5.64 -10.99 5.67
N LYS A 397 -6.28 -10.97 6.84
CA LYS A 397 -6.40 -9.76 7.67
C LYS A 397 -6.36 -10.09 9.15
N TRP A 398 -5.67 -9.27 9.93
CA TRP A 398 -5.79 -9.28 11.39
C TRP A 398 -7.22 -8.92 11.81
N ARG A 399 -7.69 -9.52 12.89
CA ARG A 399 -8.88 -9.05 13.61
C ARG A 399 -8.54 -7.68 14.23
N PRO A 400 -9.28 -6.61 13.91
CA PRO A 400 -9.10 -5.31 14.55
C PRO A 400 -9.45 -5.35 16.05
N SER A 401 -9.12 -4.30 16.80
CA SER A 401 -9.60 -4.12 18.18
C SER A 401 -9.77 -2.64 18.48
N LYS A 402 -10.81 -2.31 19.24
CA LYS A 402 -11.09 -0.95 19.73
C LYS A 402 -10.08 -0.48 20.78
N ASP A 403 -9.56 -1.42 21.57
CA ASP A 403 -8.63 -1.14 22.67
C ASP A 403 -7.18 -1.31 22.18
N LEU A 404 -6.64 -0.25 21.58
CA LEU A 404 -5.20 -0.12 21.36
C LEU A 404 -4.41 0.14 22.67
N VAL A 405 -5.13 0.41 23.76
CA VAL A 405 -4.61 1.07 24.98
C VAL A 405 -3.90 0.10 25.94
N SER A 406 -4.06 -1.22 25.80
CA SER A 406 -3.47 -2.17 26.75
C SER A 406 -2.15 -2.81 26.31
N PHE A 407 -1.67 -2.50 25.10
CA PHE A 407 -0.44 -3.12 24.61
C PHE A 407 0.78 -2.40 25.17
N ARG A 408 1.48 -3.11 26.08
CA ARG A 408 2.77 -2.71 26.65
C ARG A 408 3.65 -2.15 25.53
N GLU A 409 4.24 -1.00 25.80
CA GLU A 409 5.37 -0.48 25.01
C GLU A 409 6.31 -1.65 24.74
N ILE A 410 6.54 -1.97 23.47
CA ILE A 410 7.47 -3.03 23.09
C ILE A 410 8.82 -2.54 23.58
N GLN A 411 9.24 -3.01 24.75
CA GLN A 411 10.63 -2.92 25.17
C GLN A 411 11.41 -3.68 24.10
N LEU A 412 12.08 -2.93 23.23
CA LEU A 412 12.85 -3.46 22.11
C LEU A 412 14.02 -4.28 22.68
N ILE A 413 13.74 -5.52 23.06
CA ILE A 413 14.76 -6.48 23.43
C ILE A 413 15.41 -6.86 22.10
N ARG A 414 16.59 -6.31 21.84
CA ARG A 414 17.47 -6.83 20.78
C ARG A 414 17.72 -8.31 21.09
N LYS A 415 16.93 -9.21 20.50
CA LYS A 415 17.32 -10.61 20.41
C LYS A 415 18.60 -10.63 19.55
N PRO A 416 19.70 -11.24 20.02
CA PRO A 416 20.92 -11.32 19.23
C PRO A 416 20.57 -11.94 17.88
N ALA A 417 21.04 -11.31 16.80
CA ALA A 417 20.78 -11.75 15.45
C ALA A 417 21.07 -13.24 15.35
N ALA A 418 20.04 -14.05 15.06
CA ALA A 418 20.26 -15.44 14.70
C ALA A 418 21.21 -15.42 13.51
N SER A 419 22.36 -16.08 13.66
CA SER A 419 23.34 -16.21 12.60
C SER A 419 22.67 -16.93 11.43
N ASN A 420 22.18 -16.16 10.46
CA ASN A 420 21.82 -16.68 9.15
C ASN A 420 23.11 -17.20 8.53
N ASN A 421 23.42 -18.47 8.79
CA ASN A 421 24.31 -19.26 7.96
C ASN A 421 23.64 -19.34 6.58
N LYS A 422 23.84 -18.30 5.77
CA LYS A 422 23.66 -18.41 4.33
C LYS A 422 24.60 -19.55 3.90
N PRO A 423 24.10 -20.64 3.30
CA PRO A 423 25.00 -21.56 2.64
C PRO A 423 25.80 -20.74 1.61
N ALA A 424 27.12 -20.87 1.67
CA ALA A 424 28.03 -20.15 0.80
C ALA A 424 27.55 -20.26 -0.65
N SER A 425 27.39 -19.12 -1.31
CA SER A 425 27.02 -19.03 -2.71
C SER A 425 28.01 -19.85 -3.55
N THR A 426 27.58 -21.01 -4.03
CA THR A 426 28.31 -21.73 -5.07
C THR A 426 28.21 -20.88 -6.33
N GLY A 427 29.33 -20.26 -6.71
CA GLY A 427 29.41 -19.46 -7.92
C GLY A 427 28.94 -20.26 -9.13
N TYR A 428 28.03 -19.67 -9.90
CA TYR A 428 27.51 -20.24 -11.14
C TYR A 428 28.66 -20.42 -12.16
N VAL A 429 28.97 -21.67 -12.49
CA VAL A 429 29.97 -22.00 -13.54
C VAL A 429 29.23 -22.12 -14.89
N PRO A 430 29.57 -21.28 -15.89
CA PRO A 430 28.90 -21.31 -17.19
C PRO A 430 29.05 -22.66 -17.91
N PRO A 431 28.03 -23.11 -18.68
CA PRO A 431 27.97 -24.44 -19.31
C PRO A 431 29.19 -24.85 -20.16
N HIS A 432 29.92 -23.88 -20.73
CA HIS A 432 31.10 -24.15 -21.57
C HIS A 432 32.34 -24.69 -20.83
N LEU A 433 32.35 -24.66 -19.49
CA LEU A 433 33.47 -25.13 -18.66
C LEU A 433 33.22 -26.49 -18.00
N ARG A 434 32.08 -27.13 -18.25
CA ARG A 434 31.67 -28.36 -17.54
C ARG A 434 32.21 -29.66 -18.16
N ASN A 435 32.84 -29.61 -19.34
CA ASN A 435 33.28 -30.79 -20.08
C ASN A 435 34.70 -30.66 -20.66
N LYS A 436 35.70 -30.56 -19.79
CA LYS A 436 37.10 -30.93 -20.10
C LYS A 436 37.73 -31.52 -18.85
N ASN A 437 37.44 -32.79 -18.56
CA ASN A 437 38.30 -33.66 -17.75
C ASN A 437 37.89 -35.11 -17.98
N GLY A 438 38.44 -35.69 -19.04
CA GLY A 438 38.42 -37.12 -19.32
C GLY A 438 39.76 -37.50 -19.93
N ASN A 439 40.60 -38.16 -19.12
CA ASN A 439 41.77 -38.98 -19.46
C ASN A 439 42.86 -38.41 -20.39
N GLN A 440 44.05 -38.16 -19.82
CA GLN A 440 45.26 -38.94 -20.15
C GLN A 440 46.42 -38.59 -19.19
N ALA A 441 47.11 -39.63 -18.75
CA ALA A 441 48.26 -39.56 -17.85
C ALA A 441 49.59 -39.71 -18.63
N LYS A 442 50.63 -39.11 -18.05
CA LYS A 442 52.09 -39.32 -18.25
C LYS A 442 52.73 -38.77 -19.54
N ASN A 443 53.50 -37.69 -19.42
CA ASN A 443 54.96 -37.76 -19.35
C ASN A 443 55.62 -36.40 -19.05
N ALA A 444 56.87 -36.48 -18.63
CA ALA A 444 57.62 -35.58 -17.76
C ALA A 444 58.24 -34.31 -18.38
N THR A 445 58.87 -33.56 -17.47
CA THR A 445 60.04 -32.65 -17.57
C THR A 445 59.86 -31.14 -17.84
N LYS A 446 60.12 -30.38 -16.76
CA LYS A 446 60.99 -29.19 -16.59
C LYS A 446 60.95 -28.05 -17.63
N ASN A 447 60.54 -26.86 -17.16
CA ASN A 447 61.34 -25.61 -17.07
C ASN A 447 60.37 -24.45 -16.69
N ALA A 448 60.54 -23.84 -15.51
CA ALA A 448 61.32 -22.63 -15.25
C ALA A 448 60.66 -21.32 -15.76
N GLN A 449 60.10 -20.59 -14.79
CA GLN A 449 60.01 -19.12 -14.65
C GLN A 449 59.88 -18.23 -15.91
N SER A 450 58.79 -17.46 -15.95
CA SER A 450 58.86 -16.05 -16.38
C SER A 450 57.75 -15.20 -15.75
N ASN A 451 58.20 -14.16 -15.05
CA ASN A 451 57.44 -13.10 -14.41
C ASN A 451 56.39 -12.45 -15.33
N GLY A 452 55.14 -12.35 -14.85
CA GLY A 452 54.13 -11.46 -15.41
C GLY A 452 53.89 -10.29 -14.47
N THR A 453 54.37 -9.11 -14.84
CA THR A 453 54.06 -7.83 -14.19
C THR A 453 52.53 -7.60 -14.13
N PRO A 454 51.98 -7.01 -13.06
CA PRO A 454 50.56 -6.69 -13.00
C PRO A 454 50.21 -5.65 -14.06
N LEU A 455 49.35 -6.01 -15.01
CA LEU A 455 48.80 -5.10 -16.03
C LEU A 455 48.14 -3.88 -15.35
N SER A 456 48.58 -2.67 -15.72
CA SER A 456 48.02 -1.40 -15.25
C SER A 456 46.52 -1.30 -15.55
N GLU A 457 45.76 -0.64 -14.66
CA GLU A 457 44.31 -0.42 -14.86
C GLU A 457 43.98 0.25 -16.19
N THR A 458 44.90 1.08 -16.73
CA THR A 458 44.75 1.74 -18.03
C THR A 458 44.76 0.74 -19.19
N GLU A 459 45.57 -0.31 -19.12
CA GLU A 459 45.66 -1.34 -20.16
C GLU A 459 44.44 -2.28 -20.16
N LYS A 460 43.86 -2.54 -18.99
CA LYS A 460 42.59 -3.27 -18.86
C LYS A 460 41.42 -2.47 -19.45
N LYS A 461 41.38 -1.15 -19.21
CA LYS A 461 40.38 -0.26 -19.81
C LYS A 461 40.50 -0.18 -21.33
N MET A 462 41.72 -0.06 -21.88
CA MET A 462 41.95 -0.11 -23.33
C MET A 462 41.45 -1.41 -23.97
N LYS A 463 41.76 -2.57 -23.37
CA LYS A 463 41.30 -3.87 -23.89
C LYS A 463 39.77 -4.01 -23.86
N SER A 464 39.12 -3.47 -22.83
CA SER A 464 37.66 -3.43 -22.73
C SER A 464 37.02 -2.55 -23.80
N LEU A 465 37.56 -1.35 -24.03
CA LEU A 465 37.10 -0.42 -25.08
C LEU A 465 37.28 -1.01 -26.48
N MET A 466 38.45 -1.60 -26.78
CA MET A 466 38.68 -2.27 -28.08
C MET A 466 37.69 -3.42 -28.33
N LYS A 467 37.35 -4.20 -27.30
CA LYS A 467 36.38 -5.29 -27.43
C LYS A 467 34.97 -4.77 -27.74
N LYS A 468 34.57 -3.63 -27.15
CA LYS A 468 33.27 -2.98 -27.44
C LYS A 468 33.22 -2.42 -28.86
N ILE A 469 34.31 -1.82 -29.35
CA ILE A 469 34.41 -1.30 -30.72
C ILE A 469 34.31 -2.45 -31.73
N SER A 470 35.02 -3.57 -31.51
CA SER A 470 34.93 -4.76 -32.37
C SER A 470 33.52 -5.35 -32.45
N GLN A 471 32.76 -5.34 -31.34
CA GLN A 471 31.35 -5.76 -31.35
C GLN A 471 30.45 -4.81 -32.15
N ILE A 472 30.76 -3.50 -32.16
CA ILE A 472 30.02 -2.52 -32.95
C ILE A 472 30.32 -2.68 -34.44
N GLU A 473 31.56 -2.99 -34.83
CA GLU A 473 31.91 -3.29 -36.22
C GLU A 473 31.18 -4.53 -36.75
N GLU A 474 31.02 -5.55 -35.92
CA GLU A 474 30.25 -6.75 -36.28
C GLU A 474 28.75 -6.46 -36.45
N LEU A 475 28.18 -5.59 -35.60
CA LEU A 475 26.81 -5.10 -35.75
C LEU A 475 26.63 -4.25 -37.02
N LYS A 476 27.63 -3.44 -37.41
CA LYS A 476 27.60 -2.70 -38.67
C LYS A 476 27.64 -3.62 -39.88
N LYS A 477 28.48 -4.66 -39.88
CA LYS A 477 28.49 -5.67 -40.95
C LYS A 477 27.15 -6.39 -41.08
N GLN A 478 26.49 -6.68 -39.96
CA GLN A 478 25.15 -7.28 -39.96
C GLN A 478 24.08 -6.31 -40.52
N ARG A 479 24.18 -5.00 -40.21
CA ARG A 479 23.32 -3.97 -40.82
C ARG A 479 23.52 -3.90 -42.33
N ASP A 480 24.77 -3.89 -42.78
CA ASP A 480 25.11 -3.73 -44.20
C ASP A 480 24.78 -5.01 -45.01
N SER A 481 24.70 -6.18 -44.35
CA SER A 481 24.16 -7.42 -44.93
C SER A 481 22.63 -7.46 -45.04
N GLY A 482 21.93 -6.39 -44.67
CA GLY A 482 20.46 -6.27 -44.80
C GLY A 482 19.66 -6.85 -43.62
N THR A 483 20.31 -7.23 -42.53
CA THR A 483 19.63 -7.78 -41.34
C THR A 483 19.00 -6.64 -40.52
N LYS A 484 17.71 -6.76 -40.17
CA LYS A 484 17.00 -5.77 -39.32
C LYS A 484 17.53 -5.83 -37.89
N LEU A 485 18.17 -4.76 -37.44
CA LEU A 485 18.68 -4.62 -36.07
C LEU A 485 17.61 -4.02 -35.13
N GLN A 486 17.63 -4.44 -33.86
CA GLN A 486 16.76 -3.90 -32.82
C GLN A 486 17.21 -2.50 -32.38
N LEU A 487 16.29 -1.69 -31.83
CA LEU A 487 16.55 -0.29 -31.42
C LEU A 487 17.77 -0.15 -30.48
N ASN A 488 17.95 -1.11 -29.56
CA ASN A 488 19.09 -1.14 -28.63
C ASN A 488 20.44 -1.44 -29.31
N GLN A 489 20.44 -2.12 -30.45
CA GLN A 489 21.66 -2.40 -31.23
C GLN A 489 22.05 -1.17 -32.08
N LEU A 490 21.06 -0.45 -32.61
CA LEU A 490 21.27 0.83 -33.30
C LEU A 490 21.86 1.88 -32.35
N ALA A 491 21.31 2.01 -31.14
CA ALA A 491 21.84 2.91 -30.12
C ALA A 491 23.30 2.60 -29.73
N LYS A 492 23.72 1.32 -29.77
CA LYS A 492 25.13 0.93 -29.54
C LYS A 492 26.05 1.36 -30.68
N ILE A 493 25.56 1.32 -31.93
CA ILE A 493 26.33 1.80 -33.09
C ILE A 493 26.57 3.31 -32.97
N ASP A 494 25.60 4.07 -32.46
CA ASP A 494 25.73 5.52 -32.29
C ASP A 494 26.79 5.92 -31.24
N THR A 495 27.07 5.05 -30.27
CA THR A 495 28.12 5.28 -29.24
C THR A 495 29.55 5.04 -29.73
N GLU A 496 29.76 4.57 -30.96
CA GLU A 496 31.10 4.26 -31.48
C GLU A 496 32.06 5.46 -31.47
N LYS A 497 31.56 6.64 -31.90
CA LYS A 497 32.39 7.85 -32.00
C LYS A 497 32.91 8.31 -30.63
N SER A 498 32.11 8.15 -29.57
CA SER A 498 32.56 8.50 -28.22
C SER A 498 33.57 7.48 -27.68
N LEU A 499 33.37 6.18 -27.95
CA LEU A 499 34.29 5.11 -27.52
C LEU A 499 35.65 5.18 -28.24
N LEU A 500 35.69 5.58 -29.52
CA LEU A 500 36.93 5.81 -30.26
C LEU A 500 37.70 7.01 -29.69
N LYS A 501 36.99 8.10 -29.37
CA LYS A 501 37.60 9.28 -28.75
C LYS A 501 38.17 8.97 -27.37
N GLU A 502 37.44 8.21 -26.54
CA GLU A 502 37.91 7.76 -25.21
C GLU A 502 39.13 6.83 -25.34
N LEU A 503 39.19 5.98 -26.37
CA LEU A 503 40.35 5.13 -26.65
C LEU A 503 41.57 5.94 -27.10
N GLU A 504 41.38 6.99 -27.91
CA GLU A 504 42.46 7.90 -28.34
C GLU A 504 43.01 8.73 -27.18
N GLU A 505 42.15 9.28 -26.33
CA GLU A 505 42.55 10.03 -25.13
C GLU A 505 43.35 9.14 -24.17
N LEU A 506 42.96 7.87 -24.01
CA LEU A 506 43.72 6.91 -23.20
C LEU A 506 45.07 6.53 -23.85
N LYS A 507 45.19 6.57 -25.18
CA LYS A 507 46.45 6.30 -25.90
C LYS A 507 47.43 7.47 -25.84
N LEU A 508 46.94 8.71 -25.84
CA LEU A 508 47.77 9.91 -25.66
C LEU A 508 48.30 10.06 -24.23
N ASN A 509 47.56 9.58 -23.23
CA ASN A 509 47.93 9.63 -21.82
C ASN A 509 48.80 8.43 -21.35
N LYS A 510 49.45 7.72 -22.27
CA LYS A 510 50.24 6.51 -21.97
C LYS A 510 51.75 6.74 -22.00
#